data_AF-A0A9E2PXN5-F1
#
_entry.id   AF-A0A9E2PXN5-F1
#
_cell.length_a   1.000
_cell.length_b   1.000
_cell.length_c   1.000
_cell.angle_alpha   90.00
_cell.angle_beta   90.00
_cell.angle_gamma   90.00
#
_symmetry.space_group_name_H-M   'P 1'
#
loop_
_entity.id
_entity.type
_entity.pdbx_description
1 polymer ?
#
loop_
_entity_poly.entity_id
_entity_poly.type
_entity_poly.pdbx_seq_one_letter_code
_entity_poly.pdbx_strand_id
1 'polypeptide(L)' 'MNGQDFSLKPFSPISPPLNFKITGHIARRSHQLAIRYDLRGDLAELMIPAPAAVPARRQGLWEETCFEFFLGVKDSP' A
#
# COMPACT_ATOMS: atom_id res chain seq x y z
N MET A 1 -10.08 18.83 -3.73
CA MET A 1 -9.20 17.66 -3.67
C MET A 1 -9.98 16.52 -4.28
N ASN A 2 -9.50 15.94 -5.39
CA ASN A 2 -10.15 14.75 -5.94
C ASN A 2 -9.52 13.56 -5.23
N GLY A 3 -10.27 13.00 -4.30
CA GLY A 3 -9.91 11.83 -3.52
C GLY A 3 -10.86 10.69 -3.82
N GLN A 4 -10.36 9.46 -3.77
CA GLN A 4 -11.18 8.27 -3.85
C GLN A 4 -10.68 7.23 -2.85
N ASP A 5 -11.62 6.51 -2.25
CA ASP A 5 -11.32 5.36 -1.42
C ASP A 5 -11.08 4.14 -2.30
N PHE A 6 -10.26 3.21 -1.79
CA PHE A 6 -9.99 1.94 -2.46
C PHE A 6 -9.97 0.78 -1.47
N SER A 7 -10.17 -0.43 -2.00
CA SER A 7 -9.97 -1.69 -1.30
C SER A 7 -9.16 -2.60 -2.21
N LEU A 8 -8.05 -3.13 -1.69
CA LEU A 8 -7.29 -4.13 -2.42
C LEU A 8 -8.01 -5.46 -2.37
N LYS A 9 -7.90 -6.22 -3.46
CA LYS A 9 -8.43 -7.57 -3.57
C LYS A 9 -7.26 -8.54 -3.68
N PRO A 10 -7.22 -9.59 -2.86
CA PRO A 10 -6.21 -10.61 -3.02
C PRO A 10 -6.31 -11.28 -4.39
N PHE A 11 -5.17 -11.75 -4.91
CA PHE A 11 -5.16 -12.62 -6.08
C PHE A 11 -5.66 -14.02 -5.68
N SER A 12 -6.55 -14.59 -6.48
CA SER A 12 -7.06 -15.95 -6.24
C SER A 12 -6.21 -17.00 -6.96
N PRO A 13 -6.11 -18.24 -6.42
CA PRO A 13 -6.65 -18.67 -5.14
C PRO A 13 -5.76 -18.27 -3.96
N ILE A 14 -6.37 -17.94 -2.82
CA ILE A 14 -5.67 -17.77 -1.54
C ILE A 14 -6.00 -18.98 -0.65
N SER A 15 -4.97 -19.71 -0.25
CA SER A 15 -5.06 -20.81 0.70
C SER A 15 -3.79 -20.82 1.56
N PRO A 16 -3.90 -20.65 2.89
CA PRO A 16 -5.12 -20.44 3.67
C PRO A 16 -5.77 -19.06 3.42
N PRO A 17 -7.05 -18.86 3.80
CA PRO A 17 -7.73 -17.56 3.71
C PRO A 17 -6.92 -16.44 4.37
N LEU A 18 -6.82 -15.30 3.67
CA LEU A 18 -6.16 -14.11 4.20
C LEU A 18 -7.10 -13.41 5.21
N ASN A 19 -6.66 -13.29 6.46
CA ASN A 19 -7.42 -12.58 7.50
C ASN A 19 -7.12 -11.07 7.54
N PHE A 20 -6.44 -10.55 6.52
CA PHE A 20 -6.09 -9.15 6.38
C PHE A 20 -6.98 -8.44 5.39
N LYS A 21 -7.29 -7.19 5.69
CA LYS A 21 -7.95 -6.26 4.79
C LYS A 21 -7.08 -5.03 4.62
N ILE A 22 -6.79 -4.69 3.37
CA ILE A 22 -6.09 -3.45 3.01
C ILE A 22 -7.09 -2.55 2.28
N THR A 23 -7.41 -1.43 2.91
CA THR A 23 -8.16 -0.33 2.32
C THR A 23 -7.30 0.92 2.25
N GLY A 24 -7.81 2.00 1.70
CA GLY A 24 -7.10 3.26 1.75
C GLY A 24 -7.79 4.39 1.04
N HIS A 25 -7.10 5.51 0.98
CA HIS A 25 -7.53 6.71 0.28
C HIS A 25 -6.39 7.22 -0.58
N ILE A 26 -6.70 7.61 -1.81
CA ILE A 26 -5.78 8.28 -2.72
C ILE A 26 -6.36 9.61 -3.13
N ALA A 27 -5.57 10.67 -3.02
CA ALA A 27 -5.95 12.01 -3.42
C ALA A 27 -4.83 12.71 -4.18
N ARG A 28 -5.22 13.50 -5.18
CA ARG A 28 -4.29 14.35 -5.93
C ARG A 28 -4.63 15.82 -5.68
N ARG A 29 -3.60 16.62 -5.40
CA ARG A 29 -3.67 18.08 -5.31
C ARG A 29 -2.45 18.69 -5.99
N SER A 30 -2.68 19.40 -7.09
CA SER A 30 -1.61 20.01 -7.91
C SER A 30 -0.53 18.97 -8.29
N HIS A 31 0.70 19.13 -7.80
CA HIS A 31 1.85 18.25 -8.06
C HIS A 31 2.07 17.20 -6.97
N GLN A 32 1.13 17.06 -6.03
CA GLN A 32 1.23 16.10 -4.94
C GLN A 32 0.19 14.99 -5.10
N LEU A 33 0.65 13.76 -4.89
CA LEU A 33 -0.19 12.58 -4.73
C LEU A 33 -0.04 12.11 -3.28
N ALA A 34 -1.16 12.03 -2.58
CA ALA A 34 -1.22 11.51 -1.22
C ALA A 34 -1.92 10.16 -1.25
N ILE A 35 -1.30 9.15 -0.64
CA ILE A 35 -1.87 7.81 -0.47
C ILE A 35 -1.77 7.45 1.00
N ARG A 36 -2.86 6.91 1.54
CA ARG A 36 -2.91 6.31 2.87
C ARG A 36 -3.43 4.89 2.74
N TYR A 37 -2.69 3.94 3.31
CA TYR A 37 -3.13 2.55 3.45
C TYR A 37 -3.63 2.31 4.88
N ASP A 38 -4.72 1.58 4.99
CA ASP A 38 -5.27 1.07 6.23
C ASP A 38 -5.20 -0.45 6.18
N LEU A 39 -4.29 -1.03 6.96
CA LEU A 39 -4.15 -2.47 7.15
C LEU A 39 -4.88 -2.88 8.42
N ARG A 40 -5.81 -3.83 8.29
CA ARG A 40 -6.61 -4.39 9.40
C ARG A 40 -6.50 -5.91 9.39
N GLY A 41 -6.55 -6.52 10.57
CA GLY A 41 -6.37 -7.96 10.79
C GLY A 41 -5.51 -8.20 12.02
N ASP A 42 -5.03 -9.43 12.21
CA ASP A 42 -4.07 -9.73 13.28
C ASP A 42 -2.66 -9.32 12.86
N LEU A 43 -2.25 -8.09 13.21
CA LEU A 43 -0.94 -7.58 12.84
C LEU A 43 0.23 -8.35 13.48
N ALA A 44 -0.02 -9.18 14.50
CA ALA A 44 1.02 -10.02 15.09
C ALA A 44 1.50 -11.13 14.13
N GLU A 45 0.69 -11.48 13.13
CA GLU A 45 1.06 -12.42 12.06
C GLU A 45 1.95 -11.76 10.97
N LEU A 46 2.24 -10.46 11.06
CA LEU A 46 3.06 -9.72 10.09
C LEU A 46 4.34 -9.18 10.71
N MET A 47 5.44 -9.31 9.97
CA MET A 47 6.70 -8.63 10.32
C MET A 47 6.66 -7.19 9.83
N ILE A 48 6.19 -6.28 10.67
CA ILE A 48 6.14 -4.84 10.36
C ILE A 48 7.43 -4.16 10.86
N PRO A 49 8.25 -3.57 9.96
CA PRO A 49 9.47 -2.88 10.37
C PRO A 49 9.15 -1.63 11.19
N ALA A 50 10.03 -1.30 12.13
CA ALA A 50 9.91 -0.06 12.90
C ALA A 50 10.00 1.18 11.98
N PRO A 51 9.25 2.25 12.27
CA PRO A 51 9.34 3.50 11.51
C PRO A 51 10.78 4.06 11.54
N ALA A 52 11.25 4.52 10.38
CA ALA A 52 12.51 5.25 10.32
C ALA A 52 12.35 6.63 10.98
N ALA A 53 13.31 7.03 11.82
CA ALA A 53 13.30 8.34 12.48
C ALA A 53 13.28 9.50 11.47
N VAL A 54 13.96 9.33 10.34
CA VAL A 54 13.93 10.25 9.20
C VAL A 54 13.66 9.43 7.94
N PRO A 55 12.43 9.46 7.39
CA PRO A 55 12.11 8.76 6.15
C PRO A 55 12.94 9.31 4.99
N ALA A 56 13.59 8.42 4.25
CA ALA A 56 14.39 8.74 3.07
C ALA A 56 14.21 7.66 2.02
N ARG A 57 14.59 7.95 0.78
CA ARG A 57 14.61 6.96 -0.31
C ARG A 57 15.57 5.82 0.07
N ARG A 58 15.09 4.58 -0.03
CA ARG A 58 15.85 3.35 0.24
C ARG A 58 15.63 2.34 -0.87
N GLN A 59 16.63 1.51 -1.11
CA GLN A 59 16.55 0.35 -2.00
C GLN A 59 16.21 -0.91 -1.19
N GLY A 60 15.66 -1.94 -1.83
CA GLY A 60 15.39 -3.24 -1.20
C GLY A 60 14.19 -3.27 -0.25
N LEU A 61 13.35 -2.23 -0.21
CA LEU A 61 12.18 -2.22 0.69
C LEU A 61 11.17 -3.34 0.37
N TRP A 62 11.16 -3.84 -0.87
CA TRP A 62 10.28 -4.93 -1.33
C TRP A 62 10.70 -6.31 -0.81
N GLU A 63 11.90 -6.44 -0.23
CA GLU A 63 12.37 -7.70 0.36
C GLU A 63 11.72 -7.97 1.74
N GLU A 64 11.08 -6.96 2.32
CA GLU A 64 10.38 -6.99 3.60
C GLU A 64 8.87 -6.76 3.41
N THR A 65 8.09 -6.84 4.49
CA THR A 65 6.68 -6.45 4.46
C THR A 65 6.54 -4.97 4.08
N CYS A 66 5.97 -4.72 2.90
CA CYS A 66 5.83 -3.37 2.35
C CYS A 66 4.47 -3.13 1.68
N PHE A 67 4.13 -1.86 1.46
CA PHE A 67 3.04 -1.45 0.58
C PHE A 67 3.62 -0.87 -0.70
N GLU A 68 3.08 -1.27 -1.83
CA GLU A 68 3.52 -0.81 -3.15
C GLU A 68 2.42 -0.02 -3.87
N PHE A 69 2.86 1.01 -4.59
CA PHE A 69 2.01 1.82 -5.46
C PHE A 69 2.68 1.98 -6.81
N PHE A 70 1.94 1.62 -7.86
CA PHE A 70 2.38 1.73 -9.25
C PHE A 70 1.52 2.79 -9.95
N LEU A 71 2.16 3.70 -10.67
CA LEU A 71 1.52 4.73 -11.47
C LEU A 71 1.97 4.59 -12.92
N GLY A 72 1.01 4.38 -13.82
CA GLY A 72 1.22 4.47 -15.27
C GLY A 72 0.55 5.72 -15.82
N VAL A 73 1.11 6.27 -16.90
CA VAL A 73 0.37 7.23 -17.72
C VAL A 73 -0.61 6.42 -18.55
N LYS A 74 -1.86 6.87 -18.59
CA LYS A 74 -2.89 6.19 -19.40
C LYS A 74 -2.40 6.09 -20.86
N ASP A 75 -2.50 4.89 -21.42
CA ASP A 75 -2.13 4.59 -22.81
C ASP A 75 -0.63 4.76 -23.13
N SER A 76 0.27 4.84 -22.13
CA SER A 76 1.72 4.77 -22.38
C SER A 76 2.15 3.34 -22.73
N PRO A 77 3.15 3.16 -23.62
CA PRO A 77 3.72 1.84 -23.93
C PRO A 77 4.26 1.11 -22.70
#